data_AF-A0A2W6C537-F1
#
_entry.id   AF-A0A2W6C537-F1
#
_cell.length_a   1.000
_cell.length_b   1.000
_cell.length_c   1.000
_cell.angle_alpha   90.00
_cell.angle_beta   90.00
_cell.angle_gamma   90.00
#
_symmetry.space_group_name_H-M   'P 1'
#
loop_
_entity.id
_entity.type
_entity.pdbx_description
1 polymer ?
#
loop_
_entity_poly.entity_id
_entity_poly.type
_entity_poly.pdbx_seq_one_letter_code
_entity_poly.pdbx_strand_id
1 'polypeptide(L)'
;MRRRGLRVSLAAALAAVFLAACASPGLSASSAAQRMPPAAEPAVSRPLATPPTGLVFAAGPHAEGIAVDPATATVAVGDSAGVVLFDESGQVLHRVSLPAGPRHIRSEGPGRPFLVPAEGADEVAFVDPKSGQVEGLVRTGRRPHDLAVVGGKVFIGNELGNSVTVVQGDKVVATHPVVTQPGGLDASGQAVAVVGVRARLLELLDARTLRTIAEVPARTGPSHVASYGTNLYVVDTGGGALLTYATSPRLHQVARLALPGGSPLGMAVDPSRRRLWVTLTGDNTLVEFDLSSPLPRRVATFPTVRQPDSVAVDPNTGAVFVAGEAAGVLEIVHPG
;
A
#
# COMPACT_ATOMS: atom_id res chain seq x y z
N MET A 1 100.06 1.30 -23.55
CA MET A 1 99.38 1.02 -24.83
C MET A 1 98.15 1.92 -24.95
N ARG A 2 98.15 2.81 -25.94
CA ARG A 2 97.01 3.69 -26.28
C ARG A 2 95.89 2.85 -26.90
N ARG A 3 94.62 3.11 -26.55
CA ARG A 3 93.50 3.15 -27.52
C ARG A 3 92.42 4.13 -27.03
N ARG A 4 91.98 4.96 -27.98
CA ARG A 4 91.02 6.06 -27.88
C ARG A 4 89.59 5.56 -28.13
N GLY A 5 88.62 6.36 -27.71
CA GLY A 5 87.24 6.41 -28.23
C GLY A 5 86.23 6.32 -27.09
N LEU A 6 85.14 7.08 -27.01
CA LEU A 6 84.59 8.19 -27.79
C LEU A 6 83.64 8.91 -26.82
N ARG A 7 83.57 10.24 -26.84
CA ARG A 7 82.63 11.02 -26.03
C ARG A 7 81.23 10.93 -26.63
N VAL A 8 80.22 10.71 -25.79
CA VAL A 8 78.86 11.24 -26.01
C VAL A 8 78.33 11.70 -24.65
N SER A 9 78.06 13.00 -24.54
CA SER A 9 77.38 13.62 -23.40
C SER A 9 75.87 13.52 -23.61
N LEU A 10 75.12 13.08 -22.60
CA LEU A 10 73.66 13.31 -22.55
C LEU A 10 73.27 13.76 -21.14
N ALA A 11 72.59 14.89 -21.09
CA ALA A 11 72.15 15.59 -19.89
C ALA A 11 71.15 14.76 -19.07
N ALA A 12 71.34 14.73 -17.75
CA ALA A 12 70.39 14.14 -16.80
C ALA A 12 69.35 15.20 -16.39
N ALA A 13 68.10 15.01 -16.81
CA ALA A 13 66.95 15.75 -16.30
C ALA A 13 66.42 15.06 -15.03
N LEU A 14 66.34 15.80 -13.91
CA LEU A 14 65.65 15.37 -12.69
C LEU A 14 64.15 15.24 -12.98
N ALA A 15 63.60 14.03 -12.86
CA ALA A 15 62.16 13.80 -12.80
C ALA A 15 61.71 13.81 -11.33
N ALA A 16 60.89 14.79 -10.96
CA ALA A 16 60.21 14.83 -9.67
C ALA A 16 59.05 13.82 -9.67
N VAL A 17 59.09 12.86 -8.76
CA VAL A 17 58.00 11.91 -8.52
C VAL A 17 56.95 12.58 -7.62
N PHE A 18 55.79 12.91 -8.20
CA PHE A 18 54.60 13.25 -7.42
C PHE A 18 53.90 11.95 -6.98
N LEU A 19 53.92 11.67 -5.68
CA LEU A 19 53.06 10.65 -5.05
C LEU A 19 51.62 11.16 -5.06
N ALA A 20 50.83 10.67 -6.02
CA ALA A 20 49.38 10.84 -6.00
C ALA A 20 48.79 9.98 -4.86
N ALA A 21 48.28 10.63 -3.82
CA ALA A 21 47.47 9.98 -2.81
C ALA A 21 46.11 9.61 -3.42
N CYS A 22 45.86 8.31 -3.60
CA CYS A 22 44.55 7.78 -3.99
C CYS A 22 43.57 7.96 -2.82
N ALA A 23 42.87 9.08 -2.77
CA ALA A 23 41.64 9.20 -1.99
C ALA A 23 40.53 8.44 -2.73
N SER A 24 40.07 7.33 -2.16
CA SER A 24 38.90 6.62 -2.65
C SER A 24 37.68 7.53 -2.54
N PRO A 25 36.90 7.78 -3.61
CA PRO A 25 35.68 8.54 -3.48
C PRO A 25 34.69 7.72 -2.67
N GLY A 26 34.30 8.24 -1.50
CA GLY A 26 33.23 7.68 -0.69
C GLY A 26 31.97 7.55 -1.54
N LEU A 27 31.45 6.33 -1.63
CA LEU A 27 30.14 6.06 -2.20
C LEU A 27 29.11 6.82 -1.36
N SER A 28 28.64 7.95 -1.88
CA SER A 28 27.56 8.70 -1.28
C SER A 28 26.29 7.84 -1.31
N ALA A 29 25.60 7.76 -0.18
CA ALA A 29 24.29 7.11 -0.04
C ALA A 29 23.23 7.63 -1.04
N SER A 30 23.51 8.77 -1.69
CA SER A 30 22.72 9.37 -2.77
C SER A 30 22.66 8.50 -4.06
N SER A 31 23.68 7.69 -4.35
CA SER A 31 23.74 6.90 -5.60
C SER A 31 22.91 5.62 -5.58
N ALA A 32 22.64 5.03 -4.40
CA ALA A 32 21.85 3.80 -4.27
C ALA A 32 20.34 4.07 -4.42
N ALA A 33 19.85 5.21 -3.91
CA ALA A 33 18.44 5.60 -4.02
C ALA A 33 18.01 5.92 -5.47
N GLN A 34 18.96 6.25 -6.37
CA GLN A 34 18.71 6.50 -7.79
C GLN A 34 18.61 5.22 -8.65
N ARG A 35 18.97 4.04 -8.13
CA ARG A 35 18.98 2.78 -8.92
C ARG A 35 17.72 1.94 -8.80
N MET A 36 16.80 2.26 -7.89
CA MET A 36 15.56 1.51 -7.76
C MET A 36 14.53 1.94 -8.82
N PRO A 37 13.76 0.99 -9.38
CA PRO A 37 12.67 1.30 -10.30
C PRO A 37 11.66 2.24 -9.64
N PRO A 38 10.82 2.95 -10.41
CA PRO A 38 9.71 3.70 -9.83
C PRO A 38 8.69 2.76 -9.18
N ALA A 39 7.93 3.28 -8.22
CA ALA A 39 6.72 2.64 -7.72
C ALA A 39 5.72 2.46 -8.87
N ALA A 40 4.89 1.41 -8.81
CA ALA A 40 3.83 1.23 -9.79
C ALA A 40 2.67 2.15 -9.44
N GLU A 41 2.26 2.98 -10.39
CA GLU A 41 1.08 3.81 -10.26
C GLU A 41 -0.15 3.10 -10.82
N PRO A 42 -1.35 3.42 -10.31
CA PRO A 42 -2.61 2.99 -10.93
C PRO A 42 -2.65 3.33 -12.42
N ALA A 43 -3.30 2.47 -13.21
CA ALA A 43 -3.54 2.83 -14.61
C ALA A 43 -4.58 3.94 -14.69
N VAL A 44 -4.52 4.77 -15.75
CA VAL A 44 -5.63 5.67 -16.06
C VAL A 44 -6.75 4.85 -16.71
N SER A 45 -7.88 4.77 -16.03
CA SER A 45 -9.06 4.06 -16.50
C SER A 45 -9.64 4.65 -17.78
N ARG A 46 -10.16 3.76 -18.62
CA ARG A 46 -10.93 4.12 -19.81
C ARG A 46 -12.28 4.75 -19.41
N PRO A 47 -12.97 5.46 -20.32
CA PRO A 47 -14.37 5.80 -20.13
C PRO A 47 -15.22 4.55 -19.86
N LEU A 48 -16.31 4.69 -19.10
CA LEU A 48 -17.23 3.58 -18.85
C LEU A 48 -17.87 3.13 -20.16
N ALA A 49 -17.74 1.84 -20.46
CA ALA A 49 -18.43 1.19 -21.58
C ALA A 49 -19.77 0.57 -21.16
N THR A 50 -19.93 0.28 -19.87
CA THR A 50 -21.12 -0.32 -19.27
C THR A 50 -21.42 0.39 -17.96
N PRO A 51 -22.71 0.64 -17.62
CA PRO A 51 -23.05 1.21 -16.33
C PRO A 51 -22.53 0.33 -15.17
N PRO A 52 -22.18 0.94 -14.02
CA PRO A 52 -21.84 0.19 -12.81
C PRO A 52 -23.00 -0.72 -12.38
N THR A 53 -22.66 -1.84 -11.73
CA THR A 53 -23.65 -2.84 -11.31
C THR A 53 -24.43 -2.38 -10.08
N GLY A 54 -23.78 -1.64 -9.20
CA GLY A 54 -24.33 -1.15 -7.95
C GLY A 54 -25.02 0.21 -8.05
N LEU A 55 -25.51 0.68 -6.89
CA LEU A 55 -26.02 2.04 -6.74
C LEU A 55 -24.86 3.01 -6.55
N VAL A 56 -24.92 4.18 -7.18
CA VAL A 56 -23.83 5.16 -7.18
C VAL A 56 -24.25 6.46 -6.51
N PHE A 57 -23.41 6.93 -5.59
CA PHE A 57 -23.63 8.11 -4.76
C PHE A 57 -22.45 9.08 -4.89
N ALA A 58 -22.70 10.38 -4.72
CA ALA A 58 -21.64 11.38 -4.72
C ALA A 58 -20.88 11.35 -3.39
N ALA A 59 -19.56 11.15 -3.44
CA ALA A 59 -18.67 11.23 -2.28
C ALA A 59 -18.05 12.62 -2.20
N GLY A 60 -17.25 12.96 -3.21
CA GLY A 60 -16.48 14.19 -3.26
C GLY A 60 -15.33 14.05 -4.27
N PRO A 61 -14.70 15.15 -4.69
CA PRO A 61 -13.61 15.11 -5.68
C PRO A 61 -12.44 14.23 -5.22
N HIS A 62 -11.90 13.44 -6.15
CA HIS A 62 -10.83 12.46 -5.90
C HIS A 62 -11.19 11.49 -4.77
N ALA A 63 -12.34 10.81 -4.91
CA ALA A 63 -12.76 9.81 -3.93
C ALA A 63 -11.81 8.60 -3.95
N GLU A 64 -11.01 8.45 -2.89
CA GLU A 64 -10.02 7.39 -2.73
C GLU A 64 -9.94 7.02 -1.24
N GLY A 65 -9.58 5.78 -0.94
CA GLY A 65 -9.60 5.28 0.42
C GLY A 65 -11.00 4.94 0.87
N ILE A 66 -11.21 3.69 1.26
CA ILE A 66 -12.51 3.25 1.73
C ILE A 66 -12.38 2.20 2.82
N ALA A 67 -13.21 2.30 3.84
CA ALA A 67 -13.32 1.31 4.91
C ALA A 67 -14.76 1.22 5.40
N VAL A 68 -15.09 0.08 6.00
CA VAL A 68 -16.38 -0.14 6.66
C VAL A 68 -16.14 -0.43 8.13
N ASP A 69 -16.94 0.18 8.99
CA ASP A 69 -17.11 -0.28 10.37
C ASP A 69 -18.35 -1.17 10.48
N PRO A 70 -18.19 -2.50 10.67
CA PRO A 70 -19.31 -3.43 10.69
C PRO A 70 -20.18 -3.31 11.96
N ALA A 71 -19.70 -2.68 13.03
CA ALA A 71 -20.50 -2.53 14.25
C ALA A 71 -21.54 -1.42 14.12
N THR A 72 -21.26 -0.41 13.30
CA THR A 72 -22.15 0.74 13.07
C THR A 72 -22.76 0.78 11.68
N ALA A 73 -22.37 -0.16 10.80
CA ALA A 73 -22.76 -0.18 9.40
C ALA A 73 -22.41 1.16 8.71
N THR A 74 -21.25 1.72 9.07
CA THR A 74 -20.77 3.00 8.54
C THR A 74 -19.66 2.76 7.53
N VAL A 75 -19.71 3.48 6.42
CA VAL A 75 -18.71 3.45 5.36
C VAL A 75 -17.98 4.78 5.35
N ALA A 76 -16.66 4.76 5.49
CA ALA A 76 -15.81 5.93 5.33
C ALA A 76 -15.24 5.95 3.92
N VAL A 77 -15.42 7.07 3.20
CA VAL A 77 -14.82 7.33 1.88
C VAL A 77 -13.99 8.60 1.97
N GLY A 78 -12.72 8.53 1.58
CA GLY A 78 -11.85 9.69 1.52
C GLY A 78 -12.16 10.59 0.32
N ASP A 79 -11.92 11.89 0.46
CA ASP A 79 -11.93 12.84 -0.64
C ASP A 79 -10.84 13.91 -0.46
N SER A 80 -10.75 14.86 -1.40
CA SER A 80 -9.74 15.92 -1.37
C SER A 80 -9.72 16.78 -0.08
N ALA A 81 -10.83 16.81 0.69
CA ALA A 81 -11.00 17.64 1.89
C ALA A 81 -10.94 16.84 3.20
N GLY A 82 -11.07 15.51 3.16
CA GLY A 82 -11.04 14.66 4.34
C GLY A 82 -11.82 13.36 4.11
N VAL A 83 -12.84 13.11 4.93
CA VAL A 83 -13.64 11.88 4.88
C VAL A 83 -15.13 12.19 4.87
N VAL A 84 -15.86 11.41 4.08
CA VAL A 84 -17.32 11.38 4.07
C VAL A 84 -17.78 10.06 4.66
N LEU A 85 -18.60 10.12 5.69
CA LEU A 85 -19.20 8.94 6.31
C LEU A 85 -20.58 8.72 5.72
N PHE A 86 -20.85 7.48 5.32
CA PHE A 86 -22.12 7.02 4.79
C PHE A 86 -22.71 5.90 5.65
N ASP A 87 -24.03 5.71 5.61
CA ASP A 87 -24.61 4.42 5.93
C ASP A 87 -24.56 3.47 4.71
N GLU A 88 -24.92 2.20 4.91
CA GLU A 88 -24.95 1.21 3.83
C GLU A 88 -26.03 1.47 2.75
N SER A 89 -26.93 2.43 2.95
CA SER A 89 -27.89 2.86 1.91
C SER A 89 -27.33 3.96 0.99
N GLY A 90 -26.14 4.48 1.31
CA GLY A 90 -25.52 5.60 0.60
C GLY A 90 -25.96 6.96 1.11
N GLN A 91 -26.64 7.04 2.26
CA GLN A 91 -26.94 8.31 2.91
C GLN A 91 -25.68 8.87 3.56
N VAL A 92 -25.34 10.13 3.28
CA VAL A 92 -24.27 10.84 3.99
C VAL A 92 -24.70 11.08 5.45
N LEU A 93 -23.90 10.54 6.37
CA LEU A 93 -24.02 10.75 7.81
C LEU A 93 -23.24 11.98 8.26
N HIS A 94 -21.96 12.06 7.86
CA HIS A 94 -21.04 13.12 8.28
C HIS A 94 -20.06 13.51 7.17
N ARG A 95 -19.55 14.74 7.23
CA ARG A 95 -18.39 15.19 6.46
C ARG A 95 -17.35 15.71 7.43
N VAL A 96 -16.17 15.11 7.39
CA VAL A 96 -15.08 15.32 8.35
C VAL A 96 -13.92 15.96 7.61
N SER A 97 -13.62 17.21 7.92
CA SER A 97 -12.46 17.90 7.33
C SER A 97 -11.17 17.45 8.00
N LEU A 98 -10.14 17.21 7.19
CA LEU A 98 -8.80 16.84 7.66
C LEU A 98 -7.74 17.83 7.16
N PRO A 99 -6.54 17.85 7.78
CA PRO A 99 -5.45 18.73 7.34
C PRO A 99 -4.93 18.46 5.92
N ALA A 100 -5.18 17.27 5.39
CA ALA A 100 -4.91 16.89 4.00
C ALA A 100 -5.89 15.78 3.57
N GLY A 101 -6.13 15.66 2.27
CA GLY A 101 -6.90 14.55 1.69
C GLY A 101 -6.24 13.20 2.02
N PRO A 102 -7.03 12.16 2.32
CA PRO A 102 -6.50 10.90 2.78
C PRO A 102 -6.09 9.97 1.65
N ARG A 103 -5.32 8.93 1.99
CA ARG A 103 -5.03 7.78 1.10
C ARG A 103 -5.83 6.56 1.55
N HIS A 104 -5.21 5.49 2.05
CA HIS A 104 -5.95 4.30 2.45
C HIS A 104 -6.57 4.42 3.84
N ILE A 105 -7.88 4.25 3.91
CA ILE A 105 -8.61 4.19 5.18
C ILE A 105 -8.67 2.73 5.65
N ARG A 106 -8.52 2.52 6.95
CA ARG A 106 -8.73 1.21 7.62
C ARG A 106 -9.63 1.39 8.83
N SER A 107 -10.39 0.36 9.20
CA SER A 107 -11.04 0.31 10.52
C SER A 107 -10.04 -0.19 11.57
N GLU A 108 -9.99 0.44 12.75
CA GLU A 108 -9.19 -0.08 13.86
C GLU A 108 -9.79 -1.37 14.48
N GLY A 109 -11.04 -1.67 14.12
CA GLY A 109 -11.84 -2.79 14.60
C GLY A 109 -13.30 -2.38 14.80
N PRO A 110 -14.21 -3.34 15.03
CA PRO A 110 -15.64 -3.07 15.13
C PRO A 110 -15.98 -2.03 16.21
N GLY A 111 -16.62 -0.94 15.81
CA GLY A 111 -17.04 0.18 16.66
C GLY A 111 -15.88 1.06 17.15
N ARG A 112 -14.68 0.86 16.59
CA ARG A 112 -13.49 1.66 16.88
C ARG A 112 -13.26 2.66 15.73
N PRO A 113 -12.39 3.67 15.93
CA PRO A 113 -12.17 4.69 14.92
C PRO A 113 -11.74 4.14 13.55
N PHE A 114 -12.14 4.84 12.50
CA PHE A 114 -11.44 4.79 11.23
C PHE A 114 -10.06 5.43 11.39
N LEU A 115 -9.06 4.78 10.82
CA LEU A 115 -7.69 5.25 10.75
C LEU A 115 -7.48 5.85 9.37
N VAL A 116 -7.16 7.14 9.34
CA VAL A 116 -7.19 7.94 8.11
C VAL A 116 -5.85 8.66 7.94
N PRO A 117 -4.96 8.17 7.07
CA PRO A 117 -3.69 8.83 6.77
C PRO A 117 -3.91 10.11 5.99
N ALA A 118 -3.62 11.26 6.60
CA ALA A 118 -3.58 12.56 5.94
C ALA A 118 -2.16 12.80 5.40
N GLU A 119 -1.86 12.20 4.24
CA GLU A 119 -0.50 12.10 3.69
C GLU A 119 0.25 13.43 3.65
N GLY A 120 -0.39 14.49 3.15
CA GLY A 120 0.22 15.81 3.00
C GLY A 120 0.57 16.50 4.32
N ALA A 121 0.01 16.03 5.44
CA ALA A 121 0.24 16.56 6.78
C ALA A 121 1.24 15.74 7.60
N ASP A 122 1.63 14.55 7.13
CA ASP A 122 2.40 13.56 7.89
C ASP A 122 1.69 13.14 9.20
N GLU A 123 0.36 12.99 9.15
CA GLU A 123 -0.50 12.67 10.29
C GLU A 123 -1.49 11.54 9.96
N VAL A 124 -1.92 10.82 10.99
CA VAL A 124 -3.07 9.89 10.92
C VAL A 124 -4.17 10.39 11.84
N ALA A 125 -5.36 10.54 11.29
CA ALA A 125 -6.57 10.89 12.03
C ALA A 125 -7.30 9.63 12.49
N PHE A 126 -7.84 9.69 13.71
CA PHE A 126 -8.71 8.68 14.30
C PHE A 126 -10.13 9.25 14.28
N VAL A 127 -10.99 8.74 13.41
CA VAL A 127 -12.35 9.27 13.18
C VAL A 127 -13.38 8.31 13.74
N ASP A 128 -14.17 8.73 14.72
CA ASP A 128 -15.24 7.90 15.29
C ASP A 128 -16.33 7.61 14.24
N PRO A 129 -16.66 6.33 13.96
CA PRO A 129 -17.61 5.99 12.91
C PRO A 129 -19.04 6.48 13.19
N LYS A 130 -19.45 6.65 14.45
CA LYS A 130 -20.83 7.06 14.79
C LYS A 130 -21.04 8.56 14.68
N SER A 131 -20.13 9.33 15.26
CA SER A 131 -20.25 10.77 15.46
C SER A 131 -19.50 11.60 14.43
N GLY A 132 -18.58 10.97 13.67
CA GLY A 132 -17.69 11.67 12.74
C GLY A 132 -16.67 12.57 13.42
N GLN A 133 -16.52 12.49 14.75
CA GLN A 133 -15.55 13.29 15.49
C GLN A 133 -14.14 12.77 15.24
N VAL A 134 -13.19 13.70 15.07
CA VAL A 134 -11.75 13.38 15.06
C VAL A 134 -11.31 13.27 16.52
N GLU A 135 -11.13 12.04 17.00
CA GLU A 135 -10.72 11.74 18.37
C GLU A 135 -9.24 12.07 18.62
N GLY A 136 -8.43 12.06 17.57
CA GLY A 136 -7.03 12.40 17.64
C GLY A 136 -6.37 12.55 16.28
N LEU A 137 -5.31 13.35 16.24
CA LEU A 137 -4.38 13.48 15.13
C LEU A 137 -2.99 13.11 15.65
N VAL A 138 -2.42 12.04 15.10
CA VAL A 138 -1.10 11.55 15.52
C VAL A 138 -0.10 11.83 14.41
N ARG A 139 0.93 12.61 14.72
CA ARG A 139 2.05 12.87 13.80
C ARG A 139 2.92 11.63 13.65
N THR A 140 3.25 11.28 12.41
CA THR A 140 3.99 10.07 12.05
C THR A 140 5.29 10.40 11.33
N GLY A 141 5.81 9.45 10.54
CA GLY A 141 6.84 9.75 9.55
C GLY A 141 6.22 10.34 8.27
N ARG A 142 7.09 10.56 7.27
CA ARG A 142 6.70 11.22 6.02
C ARG A 142 5.74 10.38 5.18
N ARG A 143 4.64 10.99 4.72
CA ARG A 143 3.60 10.38 3.88
C ARG A 143 3.07 9.05 4.45
N PRO A 144 2.33 9.07 5.57
CA PRO A 144 1.65 7.87 6.04
C PRO A 144 0.64 7.42 4.96
N HIS A 145 0.74 6.18 4.49
CA HIS A 145 0.05 5.73 3.28
C HIS A 145 -0.98 4.62 3.56
N ASP A 146 -0.56 3.55 4.26
CA ASP A 146 -1.41 2.41 4.63
C ASP A 146 -1.11 1.93 6.06
N LEU A 147 -2.01 1.14 6.64
CA LEU A 147 -1.94 0.71 8.03
C LEU A 147 -2.34 -0.75 8.26
N ALA A 148 -1.82 -1.32 9.35
CA ALA A 148 -2.25 -2.60 9.90
C ALA A 148 -2.48 -2.49 11.41
N VAL A 149 -3.41 -3.29 11.94
CA VAL A 149 -3.70 -3.35 13.38
C VAL A 149 -3.34 -4.71 13.93
N VAL A 150 -2.40 -4.76 14.88
CA VAL A 150 -1.96 -6.01 15.52
C VAL A 150 -1.89 -5.82 17.02
N GLY A 151 -2.67 -6.61 17.77
CA GLY A 151 -2.62 -6.63 19.24
C GLY A 151 -2.90 -5.27 19.89
N GLY A 152 -3.84 -4.49 19.33
CA GLY A 152 -4.21 -3.16 19.84
C GLY A 152 -3.18 -2.06 19.54
N LYS A 153 -2.23 -2.32 18.66
CA LYS A 153 -1.30 -1.33 18.11
C LYS A 153 -1.61 -1.10 16.64
N VAL A 154 -1.47 0.15 16.22
CA VAL A 154 -1.58 0.58 14.82
C VAL A 154 -0.17 0.71 14.24
N PHE A 155 0.10 0.03 13.14
CA PHE A 155 1.35 0.08 12.39
C PHE A 155 1.10 0.88 11.12
N ILE A 156 1.87 1.94 10.93
CA ILE A 156 1.64 2.97 9.91
C ILE A 156 2.83 2.97 8.96
N GLY A 157 2.61 2.61 7.69
CA GLY A 157 3.63 2.71 6.65
C GLY A 157 3.86 4.16 6.26
N ASN A 158 5.05 4.68 6.58
CA ASN A 158 5.48 6.01 6.15
C ASN A 158 6.19 5.85 4.80
N GLU A 159 5.45 5.98 3.70
CA GLU A 159 5.93 5.62 2.37
C GLU A 159 7.19 6.40 2.00
N LEU A 160 7.16 7.73 2.07
CA LEU A 160 8.36 8.55 1.79
C LEU A 160 9.32 8.66 2.99
N GLY A 161 8.96 8.05 4.11
CA GLY A 161 9.79 7.91 5.31
C GLY A 161 10.57 6.60 5.37
N ASN A 162 10.29 5.62 4.50
CA ASN A 162 10.90 4.27 4.51
C ASN A 162 10.89 3.60 5.89
N SER A 163 9.79 3.77 6.63
CA SER A 163 9.67 3.29 8.01
C SER A 163 8.24 2.92 8.33
N VAL A 164 8.07 2.13 9.38
CA VAL A 164 6.78 1.93 10.05
C VAL A 164 6.78 2.67 11.38
N THR A 165 5.77 3.51 11.61
CA THR A 165 5.48 4.09 12.92
C THR A 165 4.46 3.21 13.65
N VAL A 166 4.69 2.94 14.93
CA VAL A 166 3.78 2.15 15.77
C VAL A 166 3.13 3.07 16.79
N VAL A 167 1.80 3.05 16.80
CA VAL A 167 0.96 3.84 17.69
C VAL A 167 0.19 2.91 18.61
N GLN A 168 0.05 3.31 19.88
CA GLN A 168 -0.78 2.65 20.88
C GLN A 168 -1.61 3.72 21.60
N GLY A 169 -2.93 3.69 21.41
CA GLY A 169 -3.79 4.81 21.78
C GLY A 169 -3.45 6.05 20.95
N ASP A 170 -3.10 7.14 21.62
CA ASP A 170 -2.70 8.42 21.03
C ASP A 170 -1.17 8.61 20.94
N LYS A 171 -0.37 7.60 21.33
CA LYS A 171 1.08 7.73 21.47
C LYS A 171 1.84 6.92 20.43
N VAL A 172 2.80 7.58 19.80
CA VAL A 172 3.87 6.89 19.06
C VAL A 172 4.76 6.16 20.07
N VAL A 173 4.82 4.84 19.95
CA VAL A 173 5.63 3.98 20.84
C VAL A 173 6.91 3.47 20.16
N ALA A 174 6.97 3.51 18.84
CA ALA A 174 8.17 3.18 18.08
C ALA A 174 8.11 3.75 16.65
N THR A 175 9.28 3.92 16.05
CA THR A 175 9.44 4.08 14.60
C THR A 175 10.62 3.21 14.17
N HIS A 176 10.41 2.38 13.15
CA HIS A 176 11.39 1.39 12.72
C HIS A 176 11.57 1.44 11.20
N PRO A 177 12.82 1.48 10.67
CA PRO A 177 13.06 1.36 9.23
C PRO A 177 12.55 0.02 8.69
N VAL A 178 12.02 0.01 7.47
CA VAL A 178 11.55 -1.21 6.78
C VAL A 178 11.97 -1.16 5.32
N VAL A 179 11.49 -2.10 4.49
CA VAL A 179 11.62 -2.03 3.04
C VAL A 179 11.29 -0.63 2.47
N THR A 180 12.01 -0.25 1.41
CA THR A 180 11.86 1.09 0.79
C THR A 180 10.46 1.30 0.24
N GLN A 181 9.88 2.46 0.56
CA GLN A 181 8.52 2.89 0.24
C GLN A 181 7.46 1.85 0.65
N PRO A 182 7.18 1.70 1.96
CA PRO A 182 6.11 0.83 2.44
C PRO A 182 4.74 1.40 2.05
N GLY A 183 4.12 0.86 0.99
CA GLY A 183 2.86 1.36 0.43
C GLY A 183 1.63 0.49 0.73
N GLY A 184 1.83 -0.78 1.09
CA GLY A 184 0.73 -1.69 1.47
C GLY A 184 1.05 -2.41 2.78
N LEU A 185 0.11 -2.42 3.72
CA LEU A 185 0.27 -3.06 5.03
C LEU A 185 -0.95 -3.89 5.40
N ASP A 186 -0.73 -5.05 6.00
CA ASP A 186 -1.81 -5.82 6.63
C ASP A 186 -1.34 -6.73 7.76
N ALA A 187 -2.24 -7.09 8.67
CA ALA A 187 -1.98 -7.97 9.79
C ALA A 187 -1.92 -9.44 9.36
N SER A 188 -0.83 -10.11 9.69
CA SER A 188 -0.65 -11.55 9.47
C SER A 188 -0.37 -12.26 10.80
N GLY A 189 -1.44 -12.56 11.54
CA GLY A 189 -1.34 -13.11 12.89
C GLY A 189 -0.66 -12.13 13.85
N GLN A 190 0.53 -12.49 14.36
CA GLN A 190 1.34 -11.62 15.23
C GLN A 190 2.45 -10.86 14.47
N ALA A 191 2.36 -10.84 13.14
CA ALA A 191 3.27 -10.12 12.27
C ALA A 191 2.50 -9.09 11.43
N VAL A 192 3.25 -8.18 10.80
CA VAL A 192 2.75 -7.22 9.83
C VAL A 192 3.39 -7.54 8.48
N ALA A 193 2.57 -7.78 7.47
CA ALA A 193 3.02 -7.86 6.09
C ALA A 193 3.19 -6.43 5.56
N VAL A 194 4.34 -6.13 4.95
CA VAL A 194 4.69 -4.81 4.41
C VAL A 194 5.13 -4.95 2.96
N VAL A 195 4.45 -4.28 2.05
CA VAL A 195 4.83 -4.18 0.64
C VAL A 195 5.67 -2.93 0.44
N GLY A 196 6.96 -3.13 0.14
CA GLY A 196 7.83 -2.07 -0.33
C GLY A 196 7.62 -1.87 -1.82
N VAL A 197 6.86 -0.86 -2.23
CA VAL A 197 6.40 -0.69 -3.63
C VAL A 197 7.56 -0.43 -4.58
N ARG A 198 8.59 0.27 -4.09
CA ARG A 198 9.81 0.57 -4.86
C ARG A 198 10.89 -0.48 -4.71
N ALA A 199 10.99 -1.06 -3.51
CA ALA A 199 11.85 -2.21 -3.26
C ALA A 199 11.39 -3.44 -4.05
N ARG A 200 10.10 -3.52 -4.40
CA ARG A 200 9.42 -4.68 -4.99
C ARG A 200 9.58 -5.94 -4.13
N LEU A 201 9.45 -5.74 -2.82
CA LEU A 201 9.56 -6.79 -1.80
C LEU A 201 8.28 -6.86 -0.97
N LEU A 202 7.97 -8.07 -0.54
CA LEU A 202 7.05 -8.34 0.56
C LEU A 202 7.89 -8.73 1.78
N GLU A 203 7.84 -7.90 2.80
CA GLU A 203 8.48 -8.09 4.10
C GLU A 203 7.45 -8.56 5.13
N LEU A 204 7.83 -9.48 6.01
CA LEU A 204 7.05 -9.86 7.18
C LEU A 204 7.78 -9.42 8.45
N LEU A 205 7.16 -8.52 9.21
CA LEU A 205 7.72 -7.89 10.41
C LEU A 205 7.10 -8.50 11.67
N ASP A 206 7.89 -8.92 12.65
CA ASP A 206 7.37 -9.34 13.96
C ASP A 206 6.77 -8.12 14.70
N ALA A 207 5.46 -8.14 14.98
CA ALA A 207 4.75 -6.97 15.52
C ALA A 207 5.18 -6.60 16.96
N ARG A 208 5.82 -7.52 17.67
CA ARG A 208 6.28 -7.29 19.06
C ARG A 208 7.66 -6.67 19.10
N THR A 209 8.57 -7.16 18.27
CA THR A 209 10.00 -6.83 18.29
C THR A 209 10.42 -5.90 17.16
N LEU A 210 9.56 -5.70 16.17
CA LEU A 210 9.82 -4.94 14.94
C LEU A 210 11.00 -5.50 14.13
N ARG A 211 11.32 -6.77 14.31
CA ARG A 211 12.36 -7.43 13.53
C ARG A 211 11.75 -8.05 12.29
N THR A 212 12.43 -7.88 11.17
CA THR A 212 12.11 -8.60 9.94
C THR A 212 12.24 -10.11 10.17
N ILE A 213 11.16 -10.83 9.93
CA ILE A 213 11.07 -12.29 10.00
C ILE A 213 11.54 -12.89 8.67
N ALA A 214 11.03 -12.34 7.56
CA ALA A 214 11.31 -12.82 6.22
C ALA A 214 11.06 -11.74 5.18
N GLU A 215 11.72 -11.86 4.04
CA GLU A 215 11.51 -11.02 2.85
C GLU A 215 11.48 -11.91 1.60
N VAL A 216 10.59 -11.58 0.67
CA VAL A 216 10.50 -12.27 -0.63
C VAL A 216 10.20 -11.28 -1.74
N PRO A 217 10.62 -11.56 -2.99
CA PRO A 217 10.25 -10.73 -4.14
C PRO A 217 8.74 -10.64 -4.35
N ALA A 218 8.26 -9.41 -4.59
CA ALA A 218 6.87 -9.07 -4.90
C ALA A 218 6.68 -8.67 -6.38
N ARG A 219 7.60 -9.13 -7.23
CA ARG A 219 7.58 -9.03 -8.71
C ARG A 219 7.66 -7.61 -9.24
N THR A 220 6.75 -7.20 -10.13
CA THR A 220 7.01 -6.12 -11.09
C THR A 220 6.63 -4.75 -10.54
N GLY A 221 5.54 -4.66 -9.80
CA GLY A 221 5.01 -3.41 -9.29
C GLY A 221 3.94 -3.68 -8.25
N PRO A 222 4.32 -4.24 -7.08
CA PRO A 222 3.36 -4.53 -6.03
C PRO A 222 2.88 -3.23 -5.38
N SER A 223 1.62 -3.18 -4.94
CA SER A 223 1.04 -2.00 -4.29
C SER A 223 0.42 -2.34 -2.92
N HIS A 224 -0.52 -3.28 -2.88
CA HIS A 224 -1.28 -3.64 -1.68
C HIS A 224 -1.11 -5.10 -1.28
N VAL A 225 -1.35 -5.37 0.00
CA VAL A 225 -1.41 -6.72 0.58
C VAL A 225 -2.69 -6.90 1.38
N ALA A 226 -3.26 -8.10 1.34
CA ALA A 226 -4.35 -8.54 2.19
C ALA A 226 -4.10 -9.96 2.69
N SER A 227 -4.53 -10.26 3.92
CA SER A 227 -4.22 -11.50 4.62
C SER A 227 -5.50 -12.28 4.88
N TYR A 228 -5.46 -13.59 4.67
CA TYR A 228 -6.54 -14.48 5.07
C TYR A 228 -5.99 -15.87 5.41
N GLY A 229 -6.24 -16.30 6.65
CA GLY A 229 -5.63 -17.51 7.20
C GLY A 229 -4.10 -17.40 7.22
N THR A 230 -3.41 -18.36 6.61
CA THR A 230 -1.94 -18.39 6.49
C THR A 230 -1.44 -17.88 5.13
N ASN A 231 -2.28 -17.20 4.37
CA ASN A 231 -1.94 -16.67 3.06
C ASN A 231 -1.92 -15.15 3.06
N LEU A 232 -1.00 -14.60 2.27
CA LEU A 232 -0.96 -13.20 1.88
C LEU A 232 -1.26 -13.10 0.39
N TYR A 233 -2.12 -12.16 0.03
CA TYR A 233 -2.47 -11.81 -1.33
C TYR A 233 -1.89 -10.45 -1.61
N VAL A 234 -1.14 -10.32 -2.71
CA VAL A 234 -0.52 -9.06 -3.12
C VAL A 234 -0.97 -8.75 -4.54
N VAL A 235 -1.47 -7.55 -4.78
CA VAL A 235 -1.69 -7.07 -6.15
C VAL A 235 -0.37 -6.57 -6.72
N ASP A 236 0.01 -7.15 -7.86
CA ASP A 236 1.12 -6.71 -8.70
C ASP A 236 0.55 -5.78 -9.78
N THR A 237 0.27 -4.53 -9.39
CA THR A 237 -0.29 -3.46 -10.23
C THR A 237 0.50 -3.31 -11.53
N GLY A 238 1.82 -3.21 -11.44
CA GLY A 238 2.70 -3.09 -12.62
C GLY A 238 2.82 -4.37 -13.45
N GLY A 239 2.54 -5.54 -12.85
CA GLY A 239 2.63 -6.85 -13.50
C GLY A 239 1.29 -7.47 -13.91
N GLY A 240 0.17 -6.79 -13.66
CA GLY A 240 -1.19 -7.21 -14.01
C GLY A 240 -1.60 -8.55 -13.40
N ALA A 241 -1.31 -8.77 -12.11
CA ALA A 241 -1.56 -10.07 -11.48
C ALA A 241 -1.93 -9.98 -9.99
N LEU A 242 -2.64 -11.01 -9.52
CA LEU A 242 -2.76 -11.33 -8.11
C LEU A 242 -1.69 -12.37 -7.75
N LEU A 243 -0.86 -12.04 -6.78
CA LEU A 243 0.17 -12.93 -6.24
C LEU A 243 -0.34 -13.53 -4.93
N THR A 244 -0.04 -14.81 -4.71
CA THR A 244 -0.35 -15.49 -3.44
C THR A 244 0.93 -15.99 -2.82
N TYR A 245 1.08 -15.75 -1.52
CA TYR A 245 2.18 -16.19 -0.69
C TYR A 245 1.66 -17.00 0.49
N ALA A 246 2.30 -18.12 0.80
CA ALA A 246 2.06 -18.84 2.04
C ALA A 246 3.06 -18.35 3.10
N THR A 247 2.62 -18.18 4.35
CA THR A 247 3.49 -17.77 5.47
C THR A 247 4.04 -18.95 6.27
N SER A 248 3.46 -20.14 6.13
CA SER A 248 3.86 -21.37 6.83
C SER A 248 4.18 -22.51 5.85
N PRO A 249 5.25 -23.30 6.08
CA PRO A 249 6.21 -23.21 7.18
C PRO A 249 7.21 -22.05 7.01
N ARG A 250 7.20 -21.37 5.87
CA ARG A 250 8.01 -20.18 5.59
C ARG A 250 7.33 -19.30 4.56
N LEU A 251 7.65 -18.01 4.55
CA LEU A 251 7.19 -17.07 3.54
C LEU A 251 7.75 -17.44 2.15
N HIS A 252 6.86 -17.74 1.19
CA HIS A 252 7.21 -17.93 -0.21
C HIS A 252 6.00 -17.75 -1.12
N GLN A 253 6.24 -17.36 -2.37
CA GLN A 253 5.17 -17.24 -3.35
C GLN A 253 4.70 -18.63 -3.79
N VAL A 254 3.39 -18.88 -3.72
CA VAL A 254 2.76 -20.15 -4.12
C VAL A 254 1.98 -20.05 -5.43
N ALA A 255 1.53 -18.85 -5.81
CA ALA A 255 0.83 -18.65 -7.08
C ALA A 255 0.95 -17.26 -7.65
N ARG A 256 0.67 -17.17 -8.96
CA ARG A 256 0.46 -15.94 -9.70
C ARG A 256 -0.73 -16.15 -10.62
N LEU A 257 -1.79 -15.39 -10.40
CA LEU A 257 -2.97 -15.37 -11.26
C LEU A 257 -2.92 -14.11 -12.12
N ALA A 258 -2.77 -14.28 -13.44
CA ALA A 258 -2.82 -13.15 -14.36
C ALA A 258 -4.23 -12.56 -14.40
N LEU A 259 -4.31 -11.23 -14.39
CA LEU A 259 -5.55 -10.46 -14.44
C LEU A 259 -5.53 -9.63 -15.74
N PRO A 260 -5.72 -10.27 -16.90
CA PRO A 260 -5.63 -9.60 -18.19
C PRO A 260 -6.67 -8.47 -18.27
N GLY A 261 -6.25 -7.36 -18.86
CA GLY A 261 -7.04 -6.13 -18.89
C GLY A 261 -6.80 -5.21 -17.68
N GLY A 262 -6.25 -5.71 -16.58
CA GLY A 262 -6.19 -4.97 -15.32
C GLY A 262 -4.80 -4.57 -14.85
N SER A 263 -4.71 -3.30 -14.45
CA SER A 263 -3.82 -2.78 -13.41
C SER A 263 -4.56 -2.98 -12.07
N PRO A 264 -4.42 -4.14 -11.39
CA PRO A 264 -5.13 -4.40 -10.15
C PRO A 264 -4.63 -3.48 -9.05
N LEU A 265 -5.53 -2.96 -8.20
CA LEU A 265 -5.15 -2.00 -7.17
C LEU A 265 -5.84 -2.26 -5.82
N GLY A 266 -7.13 -1.93 -5.70
CA GLY A 266 -7.86 -2.08 -4.45
C GLY A 266 -8.10 -3.55 -4.11
N MET A 267 -8.01 -3.90 -2.82
CA MET A 267 -8.35 -5.23 -2.31
C MET A 267 -9.13 -5.16 -1.01
N ALA A 268 -10.13 -6.04 -0.86
CA ALA A 268 -10.85 -6.24 0.40
C ALA A 268 -11.19 -7.72 0.63
N VAL A 269 -10.94 -8.21 1.84
CA VAL A 269 -11.28 -9.58 2.24
C VAL A 269 -12.57 -9.57 3.04
N ASP A 270 -13.54 -10.41 2.65
CA ASP A 270 -14.64 -10.81 3.51
C ASP A 270 -14.27 -12.15 4.16
N PRO A 271 -13.84 -12.16 5.43
CA PRO A 271 -13.45 -13.39 6.11
C PRO A 271 -14.65 -14.30 6.41
N SER A 272 -15.87 -13.77 6.54
CA SER A 272 -17.06 -14.57 6.88
C SER A 272 -17.51 -15.42 5.69
N ARG A 273 -17.44 -14.84 4.48
CA ARG A 273 -17.77 -15.51 3.20
C ARG A 273 -16.57 -16.13 2.51
N ARG A 274 -15.35 -15.94 3.05
CA ARG A 274 -14.08 -16.38 2.44
C ARG A 274 -13.93 -15.84 1.02
N ARG A 275 -14.14 -14.53 0.86
CA ARG A 275 -14.05 -13.82 -0.42
C ARG A 275 -12.92 -12.80 -0.41
N LEU A 276 -12.34 -12.59 -1.57
CA LEU A 276 -11.46 -11.47 -1.87
C LEU A 276 -12.05 -10.70 -3.04
N TRP A 277 -12.20 -9.39 -2.85
CA TRP A 277 -12.63 -8.44 -3.86
C TRP A 277 -11.40 -7.70 -4.36
N VAL A 278 -11.23 -7.60 -5.67
CA VAL A 278 -10.11 -6.88 -6.30
C VAL A 278 -10.65 -5.95 -7.38
N THR A 279 -10.25 -4.69 -7.34
CA THR A 279 -10.55 -3.76 -8.43
C THR A 279 -9.48 -3.82 -9.52
N LEU A 280 -9.91 -3.80 -10.77
CA LEU A 280 -9.05 -3.69 -11.95
C LEU A 280 -9.24 -2.28 -12.54
N THR A 281 -8.43 -1.33 -12.07
CA THR A 281 -8.60 0.10 -12.38
C THR A 281 -8.68 0.38 -13.88
N GLY A 282 -7.74 -0.18 -14.66
CA GLY A 282 -7.64 0.10 -16.10
C GLY A 282 -8.90 -0.23 -16.91
N ASP A 283 -9.67 -1.22 -16.46
CA ASP A 283 -10.83 -1.77 -17.17
C ASP A 283 -12.17 -1.47 -16.48
N ASN A 284 -12.18 -0.75 -15.35
CA ASN A 284 -13.37 -0.45 -14.55
C ASN A 284 -14.16 -1.71 -14.18
N THR A 285 -13.48 -2.74 -13.67
CA THR A 285 -14.12 -3.97 -13.21
C THR A 285 -13.76 -4.31 -11.78
N LEU A 286 -14.71 -4.90 -11.07
CA LEU A 286 -14.56 -5.49 -9.75
C LEU A 286 -14.60 -7.02 -9.91
N VAL A 287 -13.65 -7.72 -9.30
CA VAL A 287 -13.54 -9.19 -9.42
C VAL A 287 -13.65 -9.83 -8.05
N GLU A 288 -14.54 -10.82 -7.96
CA GLU A 288 -14.71 -11.65 -6.77
C GLU A 288 -13.87 -12.92 -6.90
N PHE A 289 -13.14 -13.26 -5.84
CA PHE A 289 -12.40 -14.50 -5.70
C PHE A 289 -12.87 -15.30 -4.48
N ASP A 290 -12.97 -16.61 -4.65
CA ASP A 290 -13.18 -17.57 -3.58
C ASP A 290 -11.83 -17.97 -2.96
N LEU A 291 -11.76 -17.89 -1.62
CA LEU A 291 -10.59 -18.22 -0.81
C LEU A 291 -10.74 -19.53 -0.03
N SER A 292 -11.62 -20.44 -0.46
CA SER A 292 -11.80 -21.76 0.17
C SER A 292 -10.58 -22.68 -0.02
N SER A 293 -9.72 -22.34 -0.99
CA SER A 293 -8.46 -22.99 -1.31
C SER A 293 -7.32 -21.98 -1.12
N PRO A 294 -6.07 -22.42 -0.86
CA PRO A 294 -4.91 -21.55 -0.89
C PRO A 294 -4.77 -20.77 -2.22
N LEU A 295 -5.28 -21.33 -3.32
CA LEU A 295 -5.28 -20.68 -4.64
C LEU A 295 -6.62 -19.96 -4.88
N PRO A 296 -6.63 -18.61 -5.00
CA PRO A 296 -7.84 -17.87 -5.29
C PRO A 296 -8.47 -18.32 -6.61
N ARG A 297 -9.77 -18.59 -6.58
CA ARG A 297 -10.55 -18.91 -7.79
C ARG A 297 -11.50 -17.77 -8.09
N ARG A 298 -11.41 -17.19 -9.30
CA ARG A 298 -12.37 -16.16 -9.74
C ARG A 298 -13.79 -16.74 -9.74
N VAL A 299 -14.71 -16.03 -9.11
CA VAL A 299 -16.14 -16.36 -9.01
C VAL A 299 -16.92 -15.54 -10.02
N ALA A 300 -16.76 -14.22 -9.99
CA ALA A 300 -17.53 -13.29 -10.80
C ALA A 300 -16.71 -12.04 -11.15
N THR A 301 -17.17 -11.32 -12.17
CA THR A 301 -16.65 -10.01 -12.56
C THR A 301 -17.84 -9.07 -12.78
N PHE A 302 -17.74 -7.89 -12.21
CA PHE A 302 -18.80 -6.87 -12.20
C PHE A 302 -18.26 -5.60 -12.86
N PRO A 303 -19.00 -4.99 -13.81
CA PRO A 303 -18.78 -3.59 -14.18
C PRO A 303 -18.94 -2.71 -12.94
N THR A 304 -18.01 -1.78 -12.74
CA THR A 304 -18.00 -0.86 -11.60
C THR A 304 -17.75 0.58 -12.06
N VAL A 305 -17.75 1.53 -11.13
CA VAL A 305 -17.44 2.94 -11.36
C VAL A 305 -16.09 3.17 -12.02
N ARG A 306 -15.92 4.38 -12.59
CA ARG A 306 -14.69 4.76 -13.28
C ARG A 306 -13.57 5.03 -12.28
N GLN A 307 -12.38 4.53 -12.60
CA GLN A 307 -11.20 4.58 -11.72
C GLN A 307 -11.48 3.99 -10.33
N PRO A 308 -11.83 2.68 -10.26
CA PRO A 308 -12.16 2.02 -9.01
C PRO A 308 -10.88 1.72 -8.21
N ASP A 309 -10.32 2.71 -7.52
CA ASP A 309 -9.00 2.58 -6.90
C ASP A 309 -9.04 1.99 -5.49
N SER A 310 -10.22 1.99 -4.84
CA SER A 310 -10.37 1.44 -3.50
C SER A 310 -11.66 0.64 -3.38
N VAL A 311 -11.63 -0.44 -2.59
CA VAL A 311 -12.77 -1.30 -2.30
C VAL A 311 -12.77 -1.71 -0.82
N ALA A 312 -13.95 -1.82 -0.22
CA ALA A 312 -14.18 -2.39 1.10
C ALA A 312 -15.41 -3.31 1.07
N VAL A 313 -15.56 -4.15 2.08
CA VAL A 313 -16.70 -5.07 2.22
C VAL A 313 -17.16 -5.07 3.66
N ASP A 314 -18.48 -5.02 3.88
CA ASP A 314 -19.05 -5.30 5.19
C ASP A 314 -19.14 -6.83 5.38
N PRO A 315 -18.39 -7.43 6.31
CA PRO A 315 -18.44 -8.88 6.54
C PRO A 315 -19.78 -9.37 7.11
N ASN A 316 -20.62 -8.50 7.69
CA ASN A 316 -21.93 -8.87 8.20
C ASN A 316 -22.92 -9.03 7.04
N THR A 317 -23.04 -8.02 6.18
CA THR A 317 -24.05 -7.98 5.11
C THR A 317 -23.55 -8.60 3.80
N GLY A 318 -22.24 -8.55 3.56
CA GLY A 318 -21.64 -8.91 2.28
C GLY A 318 -21.72 -7.79 1.24
N ALA A 319 -22.20 -6.60 1.62
CA ALA A 319 -22.20 -5.43 0.76
C ALA A 319 -20.76 -5.00 0.45
N VAL A 320 -20.50 -4.69 -0.82
CA VAL A 320 -19.19 -4.28 -1.32
C VAL A 320 -19.26 -2.83 -1.76
N PHE A 321 -18.28 -2.04 -1.32
CA PHE A 321 -18.24 -0.60 -1.52
C PHE A 321 -17.01 -0.26 -2.37
N VAL A 322 -17.19 0.48 -3.46
CA VAL A 322 -16.10 0.86 -4.37
C VAL A 322 -16.04 2.37 -4.50
N ALA A 323 -14.86 2.96 -4.27
CA ALA A 323 -14.63 4.38 -4.51
C ALA A 323 -14.15 4.60 -5.95
N GLY A 324 -14.84 5.48 -6.68
CA GLY A 324 -14.49 5.89 -8.04
C GLY A 324 -13.85 7.27 -8.06
N GLU A 325 -12.52 7.32 -8.16
CA GLU A 325 -11.71 8.54 -7.99
C GLU A 325 -12.04 9.60 -9.05
N ALA A 326 -12.16 9.16 -10.31
CA ALA A 326 -12.31 10.06 -11.46
C ALA A 326 -13.62 10.87 -11.46
N ALA A 327 -14.69 10.33 -10.87
CA ALA A 327 -15.99 10.99 -10.78
C ALA A 327 -16.33 11.42 -9.34
N GLY A 328 -15.52 11.03 -8.36
CA GLY A 328 -15.76 11.36 -6.96
C GLY A 328 -16.98 10.66 -6.37
N VAL A 329 -17.10 9.35 -6.60
CA VAL A 329 -18.31 8.58 -6.29
C VAL A 329 -18.05 7.38 -5.38
N LEU A 330 -19.09 6.97 -4.66
CA LEU A 330 -19.20 5.70 -3.96
C LEU A 330 -20.17 4.81 -4.73
N GLU A 331 -19.77 3.58 -5.07
CA GLU A 331 -20.67 2.52 -5.52
C GLU A 331 -20.94 1.51 -4.40
N ILE A 332 -22.19 1.07 -4.26
CA ILE A 332 -22.62 0.02 -3.35
C ILE A 332 -23.14 -1.16 -4.18
N VAL A 333 -22.43 -2.29 -4.09
CA VAL A 333 -22.73 -3.54 -4.79
C VAL A 333 -23.22 -4.58 -3.78
N HIS A 334 -24.36 -5.19 -4.04
CA HIS A 334 -24.87 -6.34 -3.27
C HIS A 334 -24.70 -7.60 -4.12
N PRO A 335 -23.56 -8.30 -4.02
CA PRO A 335 -23.37 -9.57 -4.73
C PRO A 335 -24.38 -10.60 -4.20
N GLY A 336 -25.07 -11.27 -5.13
CA GLY A 336 -26.14 -12.24 -4.83
C GLY A 336 -25.67 -13.57 -4.28
#